data_AF-A0A965B2N4-F1
#
_entry.id   AF-A0A965B2N4-F1
#
_cell.length_a   1.000
_cell.length_b   1.000
_cell.length_c   1.000
_cell.angle_alpha   90.00
_cell.angle_beta   90.00
_cell.angle_gamma   90.00
#
_symmetry.space_group_name_H-M   'P 1'
#
loop_
_entity.id
_entity.type
_entity.pdbx_description
1 polymer ?
#
loop_
_entity_poly.entity_id
_entity_poly.type
_entity_poly.pdbx_seq_one_letter_code
_entity_poly.pdbx_strand_id
1 'polypeptide(L)'
;AAHPVLVDGPAVETLLETVSAALAARGLSAEATIWDAWRADDGRWTVRMWWQAGLSENIAHFRFTPGAHGGTVVAVDEAASELIDPDFERPLRPVAVVAQLEFGEAPDSSPVRADLSGEDLAADATEDATPPRPASAKRANGKPAVPAWEDVLLGVRTSGER
;
A
#
# COMPACT_ATOMS: atom_id res chain seq x y z
N ALA A 1 -14.21 -26.22 22.28
CA ALA A 1 -13.47 -25.27 21.44
C ALA A 1 -12.82 -26.04 20.30
N ALA A 2 -12.44 -25.39 19.20
CA ALA A 2 -11.91 -26.07 18.02
C ALA A 2 -10.38 -25.97 17.94
N HIS A 3 -9.73 -27.00 17.40
CA HIS A 3 -8.27 -27.13 17.37
C HIS A 3 -7.72 -26.95 15.95
N PRO A 4 -6.71 -26.08 15.73
CA PRO A 4 -6.09 -25.92 14.42
C PRO A 4 -5.37 -27.21 14.01
N VAL A 5 -5.42 -27.55 12.72
CA VAL A 5 -4.68 -28.70 12.16
C VAL A 5 -3.38 -28.19 11.58
N LEU A 6 -2.26 -28.62 12.19
CA LEU A 6 -0.90 -28.33 11.76
C LEU A 6 -0.35 -29.50 10.93
N VAL A 7 0.91 -29.37 10.47
CA VAL A 7 1.61 -30.42 9.69
C VAL A 7 1.68 -31.75 10.45
N ASP A 8 1.87 -31.70 11.77
CA ASP A 8 1.96 -32.88 12.63
C ASP A 8 0.59 -33.38 13.14
N GLY A 9 -0.51 -32.71 12.74
CA GLY A 9 -1.87 -33.03 13.12
C GLY A 9 -2.57 -31.93 13.93
N PRO A 10 -3.75 -32.23 14.53
CA PRO A 10 -4.48 -31.28 15.36
C PRO A 10 -3.67 -30.83 16.57
N ALA A 11 -3.59 -29.52 16.79
CA ALA A 11 -2.93 -28.94 17.94
C ALA A 11 -3.67 -29.25 19.25
N VAL A 12 -2.93 -29.26 20.35
CA VAL A 12 -3.51 -29.41 21.71
C VAL A 12 -4.25 -28.15 22.12
N GLU A 13 -3.67 -26.99 21.82
CA GLU A 13 -4.27 -25.69 22.08
C GLU A 13 -5.47 -25.45 21.16
N THR A 14 -6.41 -24.64 21.63
CA THR A 14 -7.55 -24.20 20.84
C THR A 14 -7.13 -23.10 19.86
N LEU A 15 -7.98 -22.82 18.87
CA LEU A 15 -7.75 -21.73 17.92
C LEU A 15 -7.51 -20.39 18.63
N LEU A 16 -8.32 -20.08 19.65
CA LEU A 16 -8.21 -18.81 20.38
C LEU A 16 -6.89 -18.73 21.14
N GLU A 17 -6.48 -19.80 21.83
CA GLU A 17 -5.20 -19.86 22.56
C GLU A 17 -4.01 -19.71 21.60
N THR A 18 -4.02 -20.45 20.50
CA THR A 18 -2.96 -20.42 19.49
C THR A 18 -2.81 -19.01 18.90
N VAL A 19 -3.92 -18.41 18.45
CA VAL A 19 -3.92 -17.07 17.86
C VAL A 19 -3.51 -16.01 18.88
N SER A 20 -3.99 -16.12 20.13
CA SER A 20 -3.64 -15.16 21.19
C SER A 20 -2.15 -15.22 21.52
N ALA A 21 -1.58 -16.42 21.62
CA ALA A 21 -0.16 -16.61 21.81
C ALA A 21 0.67 -16.06 20.65
N ALA A 22 0.23 -16.29 19.40
CA ALA A 22 0.91 -15.79 18.20
C ALA A 22 0.88 -14.26 18.11
N LEU A 23 -0.24 -13.63 18.43
CA LEU A 23 -0.35 -12.16 18.49
C LEU A 23 0.55 -11.59 19.59
N ALA A 24 0.53 -12.19 20.79
CA ALA A 24 1.37 -11.76 21.91
C ALA A 24 2.87 -11.89 21.60
N ALA A 25 3.31 -12.98 20.97
CA ALA A 25 4.69 -13.18 20.55
C ALA A 25 5.16 -12.12 19.53
N ARG A 26 4.22 -11.53 18.77
CA ARG A 26 4.47 -10.46 17.79
C ARG A 26 4.30 -9.05 18.37
N GLY A 27 4.04 -8.93 19.68
CA GLY A 27 3.77 -7.65 20.34
C GLY A 27 2.44 -7.00 19.92
N LEU A 28 1.51 -7.78 19.38
CA LEU A 28 0.17 -7.34 18.99
C LEU A 28 -0.84 -7.61 20.10
N SER A 29 -1.91 -6.81 20.14
CA SER A 29 -3.00 -7.02 21.10
C SER A 29 -3.91 -8.18 20.68
N ALA A 30 -4.07 -9.17 21.54
CA ALA A 30 -5.04 -10.25 21.36
C ALA A 30 -6.47 -9.84 21.76
N GLU A 31 -6.61 -8.82 22.61
CA GLU A 31 -7.90 -8.31 23.10
C GLU A 31 -8.64 -7.48 22.04
N ALA A 32 -7.91 -6.86 21.13
CA ALA A 32 -8.45 -6.04 20.04
C ALA A 32 -8.71 -6.87 18.77
N THR A 33 -9.38 -8.02 18.93
CA THR A 33 -9.77 -8.90 17.81
C THR A 33 -11.29 -8.94 17.65
N ILE A 34 -11.74 -8.99 16.40
CA ILE A 34 -13.16 -9.17 16.06
C ILE A 34 -13.31 -10.51 15.37
N TRP A 35 -14.34 -11.25 15.75
CA TRP A 35 -14.62 -12.57 15.22
C TRP A 35 -16.03 -12.62 14.64
N ASP A 36 -16.18 -13.28 13.50
CA ASP A 36 -17.48 -13.70 13.00
C ASP A 36 -17.42 -15.17 12.55
N ALA A 37 -18.59 -15.74 12.29
CA ALA A 37 -18.70 -17.05 11.68
C ALA A 37 -19.96 -17.14 10.82
N TRP A 38 -19.85 -17.76 9.65
CA TRP A 38 -20.98 -18.00 8.76
C TRP A 38 -20.84 -19.36 8.04
N ARG A 39 -21.94 -19.87 7.51
CA ARG A 39 -21.91 -21.00 6.57
C ARG A 39 -21.83 -20.45 5.15
N ALA A 40 -20.81 -20.85 4.41
CA ALA A 40 -20.69 -20.50 2.99
C ALA A 40 -21.68 -21.31 2.14
N ASP A 41 -21.81 -20.96 0.86
CA ASP A 41 -22.71 -21.61 -0.10
C ASP A 41 -22.43 -23.11 -0.29
N ASP A 42 -21.21 -23.53 0.01
CA ASP A 42 -20.78 -24.93 -0.01
C ASP A 42 -21.20 -25.72 1.25
N GLY A 43 -21.93 -25.09 2.17
CA GLY A 43 -22.42 -25.66 3.43
C GLY A 43 -21.37 -25.73 4.54
N ARG A 44 -20.15 -25.24 4.31
CA ARG A 44 -19.03 -25.36 5.23
C ARG A 44 -18.91 -24.08 6.06
N TRP A 45 -18.49 -24.23 7.32
CA TRP A 45 -18.35 -23.10 8.22
C TRP A 45 -17.05 -22.35 7.94
N THR A 46 -17.16 -21.05 7.76
CA THR A 46 -16.04 -20.11 7.72
C THR A 46 -16.08 -19.26 8.98
N VAL A 47 -14.93 -19.08 9.59
CA VAL A 47 -14.69 -18.18 10.71
C VAL A 47 -13.73 -17.12 10.21
N ARG A 48 -14.05 -15.84 10.37
CA ARG A 48 -13.13 -14.74 10.02
C ARG A 48 -12.73 -14.02 11.29
N MET A 49 -11.46 -13.64 11.33
CA MET A 49 -10.89 -12.83 12.38
C MET A 49 -10.29 -11.56 11.79
N TRP A 50 -10.50 -10.43 12.46
CA TRP A 50 -9.81 -9.18 12.20
C TRP A 50 -8.92 -8.79 13.36
N TRP A 51 -7.78 -8.16 13.03
CA TRP A 51 -6.92 -7.52 14.01
C TRP A 51 -6.18 -6.33 13.40
N GLN A 52 -5.75 -5.42 14.26
CA GLN A 52 -4.94 -4.26 13.89
C GLN A 52 -3.45 -4.56 14.15
N ALA A 53 -2.60 -4.32 13.16
CA ALA A 53 -1.14 -4.33 13.31
C ALA A 53 -0.56 -2.98 12.87
N GLY A 54 -0.26 -2.12 13.85
CA GLY A 54 0.10 -0.72 13.57
C GLY A 54 -1.05 0.03 12.91
N LEU A 55 -0.87 0.41 11.64
CA LEU A 55 -1.89 1.06 10.81
C LEU A 55 -2.58 0.10 9.83
N SER A 56 -2.20 -1.18 9.83
CA SER A 56 -2.72 -2.18 8.90
C SER A 56 -3.81 -3.01 9.57
N GLU A 57 -5.01 -2.97 9.00
CA GLU A 57 -6.07 -3.91 9.32
C GLU A 57 -5.80 -5.22 8.59
N ASN A 58 -5.84 -6.33 9.32
CA ASN A 58 -5.59 -7.65 8.78
C ASN A 58 -6.80 -8.55 9.01
N ILE A 59 -6.96 -9.52 8.12
CA ILE A 59 -8.07 -10.45 8.13
C ILE A 59 -7.51 -11.86 7.92
N ALA A 60 -7.99 -12.82 8.69
CA ALA A 60 -7.67 -14.23 8.53
C ALA A 60 -8.96 -15.03 8.40
N HIS A 61 -8.96 -16.01 7.51
CA HIS A 61 -10.08 -16.92 7.29
C HIS A 61 -9.72 -18.35 7.69
N PHE A 62 -10.63 -18.95 8.44
CA PHE A 62 -10.51 -20.28 8.98
C PHE A 62 -11.72 -21.11 8.56
N ARG A 63 -11.48 -22.38 8.32
CA ARG A 63 -12.52 -23.35 7.98
C ARG A 63 -12.77 -24.26 9.16
N PHE A 64 -13.98 -24.24 9.69
CA PHE A 64 -14.37 -25.05 10.84
C PHE A 64 -15.07 -26.36 10.40
N THR A 65 -14.62 -27.48 10.96
CA THR A 65 -15.24 -28.79 10.81
C THR A 65 -15.70 -29.30 12.18
N PRO A 66 -17.03 -29.46 12.41
CA PRO A 66 -17.53 -30.02 13.66
C PRO A 66 -16.99 -31.43 13.91
N GLY A 67 -16.67 -31.73 15.16
CA GLY A 67 -16.17 -33.04 15.59
C GLY A 67 -16.48 -33.32 17.06
N ALA A 68 -16.29 -34.56 17.50
CA ALA A 68 -16.67 -35.03 18.84
C ALA A 68 -16.02 -34.24 19.98
N HIS A 69 -14.83 -33.65 19.75
CA HIS A 69 -14.07 -32.90 20.74
C HIS A 69 -14.14 -31.38 20.53
N GLY A 70 -15.19 -30.87 19.89
CA GLY A 70 -15.35 -29.45 19.60
C GLY A 70 -14.87 -29.02 18.22
N GLY A 71 -14.33 -29.96 17.43
CA GLY A 71 -14.04 -29.80 16.00
C GLY A 71 -12.61 -29.36 15.69
N THR A 72 -12.34 -29.27 14.40
CA THR A 72 -11.03 -28.86 13.87
C THR A 72 -11.14 -27.61 13.02
N VAL A 73 -10.03 -26.89 12.92
CA VAL A 73 -9.91 -25.69 12.12
C VAL A 73 -8.75 -25.86 11.14
N VAL A 74 -8.94 -25.49 9.89
CA VAL A 74 -7.86 -25.38 8.91
C VAL A 74 -7.76 -23.95 8.40
N ALA A 75 -6.54 -23.47 8.17
CA ALA A 75 -6.30 -22.17 7.56
C ALA A 75 -6.80 -22.17 6.11
N VAL A 76 -7.46 -21.08 5.70
CA VAL A 76 -7.95 -20.90 4.33
C VAL A 76 -7.03 -19.98 3.54
N ASP A 77 -6.37 -19.04 4.21
CA ASP A 77 -5.45 -18.08 3.61
C ASP A 77 -4.09 -18.06 4.33
N GLU A 78 -3.18 -17.26 3.79
CA GLU A 78 -1.83 -17.07 4.33
C GLU A 78 -1.89 -16.48 5.73
N ALA A 79 -2.67 -15.41 5.92
CA ALA A 79 -2.88 -14.76 7.22
C ALA A 79 -3.29 -15.73 8.34
N ALA A 80 -4.22 -16.63 8.06
CA ALA A 80 -4.62 -17.70 8.97
C ALA A 80 -3.52 -18.72 9.23
N SER A 81 -2.78 -19.11 8.18
CA SER A 81 -1.67 -20.07 8.28
C SER A 81 -0.56 -19.53 9.18
N GLU A 82 -0.19 -18.26 8.98
CA GLU A 82 0.80 -17.55 9.80
C GLU A 82 0.38 -17.44 11.27
N LEU A 83 -0.92 -17.33 11.56
CA LEU A 83 -1.42 -17.20 12.93
C LEU A 83 -1.43 -18.53 13.69
N ILE A 84 -1.61 -19.66 13.01
CA ILE A 84 -1.71 -20.97 13.67
C ILE A 84 -0.38 -21.72 13.70
N ASP A 85 0.57 -21.35 12.85
CA ASP A 85 1.91 -21.94 12.82
C ASP A 85 2.78 -21.35 13.95
N PRO A 86 3.13 -22.14 14.98
CA PRO A 86 3.93 -21.68 16.11
C PRO A 86 5.38 -21.33 15.72
N ASP A 87 5.89 -21.91 14.64
CA ASP A 87 7.26 -21.69 14.15
C ASP A 87 7.31 -20.53 13.13
N PHE A 88 6.18 -19.88 12.84
CA PHE A 88 6.12 -18.80 11.88
C PHE A 88 6.76 -17.51 12.41
N GLU A 89 8.00 -17.28 11.98
CA GLU A 89 8.71 -16.01 12.11
C GLU A 89 8.65 -15.23 10.78
N ARG A 90 7.99 -14.07 10.78
CA ARG A 90 7.99 -13.22 9.58
C ARG A 90 9.39 -12.62 9.41
N PRO A 91 10.13 -12.92 8.31
CA PRO A 91 11.45 -12.35 8.11
C PRO A 91 11.33 -10.83 8.00
N LEU A 92 12.23 -10.12 8.67
CA LEU A 92 12.28 -8.66 8.61
C LEU A 92 12.52 -8.22 7.16
N ARG A 93 11.54 -7.56 6.53
CA ARG A 93 11.79 -6.94 5.23
C ARG A 93 12.66 -5.70 5.43
N PRO A 94 13.81 -5.58 4.74
CA PRO A 94 14.58 -4.35 4.78
C PRO A 94 13.75 -3.22 4.18
N VAL A 95 13.60 -2.15 4.95
CA VAL A 95 12.96 -0.92 4.46
C VAL A 95 14.00 -0.16 3.64
N ALA A 96 13.69 0.12 2.38
CA ALA A 96 14.55 0.98 1.56
C ALA A 96 14.63 2.36 2.19
N VAL A 97 15.83 2.94 2.23
CA VAL A 97 16.02 4.32 2.72
C VAL A 97 15.20 5.25 1.83
N VAL A 98 14.26 5.98 2.45
CA VAL A 98 13.46 6.98 1.77
C VAL A 98 14.34 8.21 1.54
N ALA A 99 14.46 8.66 0.28
CA ALA A 99 15.15 9.90 -0.02
C ALA A 99 14.38 11.08 0.58
N GLN A 100 15.03 11.87 1.42
CA GLN A 100 14.48 13.13 1.90
C GLN A 100 14.55 14.14 0.75
N LEU A 101 13.41 14.42 0.12
CA LEU A 101 13.29 15.49 -0.86
C LEU A 101 13.28 16.82 -0.09
N GLU A 102 14.35 17.58 -0.23
CA GLU A 102 14.42 18.95 0.24
C GLU A 102 13.58 19.81 -0.72
N PHE A 103 12.33 20.07 -0.34
CA PHE A 103 11.49 21.03 -1.05
C PHE A 103 12.09 22.40 -0.77
N GLY A 104 12.88 22.89 -1.73
CA GLY A 104 13.53 24.20 -1.63
C GLY A 104 12.52 25.27 -1.24
N GLU A 105 12.92 26.08 -0.26
CA GLU A 105 12.24 27.29 0.20
C GLU A 105 11.59 28.00 -0.99
N ALA A 106 10.26 28.14 -0.97
CA ALA A 106 9.55 28.94 -1.94
C ALA A 106 10.17 30.35 -1.89
N PRO A 107 10.54 30.97 -3.03
CA PRO A 107 11.12 32.30 -3.00
C PRO A 107 10.17 33.22 -2.25
N ASP A 108 10.68 33.78 -1.16
CA ASP A 108 10.00 34.74 -0.32
C ASP A 108 9.45 35.84 -1.23
N SER A 109 8.14 35.82 -1.48
CA SER A 109 7.47 36.84 -2.27
C SER A 109 7.37 38.10 -1.42
N SER A 110 8.51 38.73 -1.16
CA SER A 110 8.56 40.06 -0.58
C SER A 110 7.88 41.01 -1.57
N PRO A 111 6.80 41.71 -1.16
CA PRO A 111 6.14 42.65 -2.05
C PRO A 111 7.11 43.78 -2.38
N VAL A 112 7.54 43.84 -3.64
CA VAL A 112 8.23 45.01 -4.20
C VAL A 112 7.29 46.21 -4.04
N ARG A 113 7.62 47.11 -3.12
CA ARG A 113 7.05 48.45 -3.13
C ARG A 113 7.67 49.17 -4.32
N ALA A 114 6.84 49.48 -5.31
CA ALA A 114 7.22 50.38 -6.39
C ALA A 114 7.38 51.80 -5.81
N ASP A 115 8.61 52.24 -5.65
CA ASP A 115 8.95 53.65 -5.50
C ASP A 115 9.02 54.30 -6.90
N LEU A 116 8.08 55.22 -7.13
CA LEU A 116 8.05 56.06 -8.32
C LEU A 116 8.72 57.40 -8.00
N SER A 117 9.96 57.57 -8.44
CA SER A 117 10.67 58.86 -8.63
C SER A 117 12.06 58.54 -9.19
N GLY A 118 12.63 59.12 -10.23
CA GLY A 118 12.33 60.28 -11.04
C GLY A 118 13.67 60.67 -11.69
N GLU A 119 13.68 60.73 -13.01
CA GLU A 119 14.50 61.60 -13.88
C GLU A 119 15.99 61.29 -14.15
N ASP A 120 16.23 61.10 -15.47
CA ASP A 120 17.34 61.53 -16.31
C ASP A 120 18.80 61.20 -15.96
N LEU A 121 19.48 60.49 -16.88
CA LEU A 121 20.64 61.01 -17.63
C LEU A 121 20.98 60.13 -18.85
N ALA A 122 20.80 60.74 -20.01
CA ALA A 122 21.38 60.54 -21.35
C ALA A 122 22.38 59.41 -21.68
N ALA A 123 22.04 58.72 -22.78
CA ALA A 123 22.84 58.39 -23.96
C ALA A 123 24.16 57.60 -23.82
N ASP A 124 24.23 56.43 -24.45
CA ASP A 124 25.01 56.27 -25.69
C ASP A 124 24.56 55.02 -26.47
N ALA A 125 24.66 55.13 -27.78
CA ALA A 125 24.27 54.14 -28.77
C ALA A 125 25.21 52.92 -28.78
N THR A 126 24.70 51.74 -29.18
CA THR A 126 25.18 51.02 -30.38
C THR A 126 24.29 49.81 -30.61
N GLU A 127 23.72 49.82 -31.80
CA GLU A 127 22.92 48.82 -32.49
C GLU A 127 23.85 47.74 -33.10
N ASP A 128 23.49 46.46 -32.98
CA ASP A 128 23.77 45.31 -33.89
C ASP A 128 23.71 44.01 -33.05
N ALA A 129 23.22 42.85 -33.48
CA ALA A 129 22.38 42.42 -34.58
C ALA A 129 22.02 40.95 -34.27
N THR A 130 20.76 40.57 -34.48
CA THR A 130 20.34 39.17 -34.65
C THR A 130 20.53 38.80 -36.12
N PRO A 131 21.05 37.62 -36.50
CA PRO A 131 20.19 36.55 -37.03
C PRO A 131 20.82 35.13 -36.93
N PRO A 132 20.30 34.08 -37.61
CA PRO A 132 19.01 33.44 -37.41
C PRO A 132 19.14 31.92 -37.13
N ARG A 133 18.07 31.32 -36.60
CA ARG A 133 17.84 29.87 -36.59
C ARG A 133 17.58 29.36 -38.02
N PRO A 134 18.01 28.14 -38.36
CA PRO A 134 17.29 27.33 -39.34
C PRO A 134 16.71 26.04 -38.73
N ALA A 135 15.41 25.90 -38.95
CA ALA A 135 14.58 24.74 -39.28
C ALA A 135 14.83 23.32 -38.70
N SER A 136 13.68 22.71 -38.43
CA SER A 136 13.39 21.37 -37.93
C SER A 136 14.00 20.18 -38.68
N ALA A 137 14.18 19.06 -37.96
CA ALA A 137 13.82 17.74 -38.49
C ALA A 137 13.34 16.82 -37.36
N LYS A 138 12.09 16.36 -37.49
CA LYS A 138 11.47 15.31 -36.68
C LYS A 138 12.30 14.02 -36.76
N ARG A 139 12.56 13.37 -35.62
CA ARG A 139 12.63 11.91 -35.58
C ARG A 139 11.78 11.40 -34.43
N ALA A 140 10.73 10.69 -34.81
CA ALA A 140 9.86 9.93 -33.94
C ALA A 140 10.72 8.93 -33.13
N ASN A 141 10.65 9.05 -31.82
CA ASN A 141 10.99 7.94 -30.95
C ASN A 141 9.71 7.58 -30.20
N GLY A 142 9.09 6.48 -30.63
CA GLY A 142 7.86 5.94 -30.08
C GLY A 142 8.09 5.59 -28.61
N LYS A 143 7.75 6.53 -27.73
CA LYS A 143 7.46 6.20 -26.34
C LYS A 143 6.21 5.33 -26.40
N PRO A 144 6.22 4.10 -25.84
CA PRO A 144 5.00 3.32 -25.73
C PRO A 144 3.96 4.22 -25.07
N ALA A 145 2.78 4.32 -25.67
CA ALA A 145 1.69 5.15 -25.18
C ALA A 145 1.24 4.59 -23.83
N VAL A 146 1.93 5.01 -22.77
CA VAL A 146 1.50 4.75 -21.41
C VAL A 146 0.22 5.56 -21.25
N PRO A 147 -0.91 4.93 -20.89
CA PRO A 147 -2.13 5.67 -20.65
C PRO A 147 -1.86 6.75 -19.61
N ALA A 148 -2.52 7.90 -19.74
CA ALA A 148 -2.47 8.89 -18.69
C ALA A 148 -3.01 8.26 -17.41
N TRP A 149 -2.43 8.63 -16.28
CA TRP A 149 -2.81 8.07 -14.98
C TRP A 149 -4.30 8.31 -14.65
N GLU A 150 -4.86 9.38 -15.22
CA GLU A 150 -6.28 9.72 -15.12
C GLU A 150 -7.17 8.70 -15.84
N ASP A 151 -6.76 8.14 -16.99
CA ASP A 151 -7.52 7.08 -17.69
C ASP A 151 -7.62 5.80 -16.85
N VAL A 152 -6.57 5.48 -16.09
CA VAL A 152 -6.52 4.31 -15.19
C VAL A 152 -7.47 4.48 -14.01
N LEU A 153 -7.52 5.67 -13.42
CA LEU A 153 -8.38 5.96 -12.26
C LEU A 153 -9.86 6.13 -12.65
N LEU A 154 -10.11 6.66 -13.84
CA LEU A 154 -11.47 6.93 -14.31
C LEU A 154 -12.07 5.76 -15.08
N GLY A 155 -11.30 4.70 -15.37
CA GLY A 155 -11.77 3.49 -16.05
C GLY A 155 -12.19 3.72 -17.51
N VAL A 156 -11.82 4.87 -18.08
CA VAL A 156 -12.12 5.24 -19.46
C VAL A 156 -11.08 4.59 -20.35
N ARG A 157 -11.52 3.73 -21.26
CA ARG A 157 -10.64 3.01 -22.17
C ARG A 157 -10.25 3.99 -23.27
N THR A 158 -8.99 4.45 -23.27
CA THR A 158 -8.46 5.28 -24.36
C THR A 158 -8.69 4.57 -25.69
N SER A 159 -9.68 5.02 -26.44
CA SER A 159 -9.97 4.52 -27.78
C SER A 159 -8.92 5.08 -28.72
N GLY A 160 -7.88 4.29 -28.97
CA GLY A 160 -6.90 4.58 -30.00
C GLY A 160 -7.57 4.65 -31.37
N GLU A 161 -7.58 5.85 -31.94
CA GLU A 161 -7.92 6.14 -33.33
C GLU A 161 -6.95 5.42 -34.26
N ARG A 162 -7.48 4.79 -35.32
CA ARG A 162 -6.72 4.13 -36.40
C ARG A 162 -6.58 5.10 -37.56
#